data_AF-A0A4R0FBS6-F1
#
_entry.id   AF-A0A4R0FBS6-F1
#
_cell.length_a   1.000
_cell.length_b   1.000
_cell.length_c   1.000
_cell.angle_alpha   90.00
_cell.angle_beta   90.00
_cell.angle_gamma   90.00
#
_symmetry.space_group_name_H-M   'P 1'
#
loop_
_entity.id
_entity.type
_entity.pdbx_description
1 polymer ?
#
loop_
_entity_poly.entity_id
_entity_poly.type
_entity_poly.pdbx_seq_one_letter_code
_entity_poly.pdbx_strand_id
1 'polypeptide(L)'
;MELYIYDHCPFCTRARMIFGLKKLNYSEIILDNDDEKTPIDMIGKKSLPILKLKNNHYMGESLDIVTHIDSMSGDRSLIEDRKIEIENWIINIERIIYELAIPRWAFSDFKEFNKITARMYFINKKQAAIGDFIEKLNASTSKIDFIVKELEVLNNMISLEALESRTNSWSYTDILLFPILRSLSIVKGIVWPKNVQSWMEKMSEQCGIALHNDIAL
;
A
#
# COMPACT_ATOMS: atom_id res chain seq x y z
N MET A 1 12.95 -0.85 -16.13
CA MET A 1 13.33 -0.89 -14.70
C MET A 1 12.67 -2.10 -14.08
N GLU A 2 13.29 -2.75 -13.09
CA GLU A 2 12.68 -3.86 -12.34
C GLU A 2 12.33 -3.36 -10.94
N LEU A 3 11.12 -3.65 -10.47
CA LEU A 3 10.67 -3.34 -9.11
C LEU A 3 10.35 -4.63 -8.37
N TYR A 4 11.12 -4.92 -7.35
CA TYR A 4 10.97 -6.10 -6.49
C TYR A 4 9.97 -5.78 -5.38
N ILE A 5 8.92 -6.60 -5.23
CA ILE A 5 7.78 -6.28 -4.37
C ILE A 5 7.20 -7.50 -3.64
N TYR A 6 6.39 -7.21 -2.63
CA TYR A 6 5.28 -8.05 -2.19
C TYR A 6 3.98 -7.32 -2.55
N ASP A 7 2.98 -7.99 -3.12
CA ASP A 7 1.75 -7.33 -3.55
C ASP A 7 0.92 -6.80 -2.37
N HIS A 8 0.87 -7.51 -1.24
CA HIS A 8 0.15 -7.02 -0.05
C HIS A 8 0.81 -5.78 0.58
N CYS A 9 2.08 -5.49 0.27
CA CYS A 9 2.87 -4.51 0.99
C CYS A 9 2.47 -3.07 0.64
N PRO A 10 2.10 -2.23 1.62
CA PRO A 10 1.72 -0.85 1.37
C PRO A 10 2.91 0.00 0.87
N PHE A 11 4.13 -0.27 1.34
CA PHE A 11 5.34 0.41 0.82
C PHE A 11 5.62 0.04 -0.64
N CYS A 12 5.38 -1.22 -1.03
CA CYS A 12 5.49 -1.63 -2.43
C CYS A 12 4.42 -0.95 -3.27
N THR A 13 3.19 -0.82 -2.75
CA THR A 13 2.12 -0.06 -3.39
C THR A 13 2.55 1.40 -3.64
N ARG A 14 3.16 2.10 -2.66
CA ARG A 14 3.71 3.46 -2.85
C ARG A 14 4.64 3.55 -4.06
N ALA A 15 5.63 2.64 -4.12
CA ALA A 15 6.59 2.64 -5.21
C ALA A 15 5.97 2.30 -6.57
N ARG A 16 4.97 1.42 -6.62
CA ARG A 16 4.24 1.09 -7.85
C ARG A 16 3.39 2.26 -8.35
N MET A 17 2.80 3.05 -7.44
CA MET A 17 1.89 4.12 -7.79
C MET A 17 2.50 5.10 -8.78
N ILE A 18 3.73 5.57 -8.52
CA ILE A 18 4.36 6.59 -9.38
C ILE A 18 4.58 6.12 -10.82
N PHE A 19 4.84 4.82 -11.03
CA PHE A 19 4.95 4.26 -12.37
C PHE A 19 3.61 4.33 -13.11
N GLY A 20 2.52 3.93 -12.44
CA GLY A 20 1.18 4.00 -13.03
C GLY A 20 0.74 5.43 -13.33
N LEU A 21 0.88 6.32 -12.35
CA LEU A 21 0.49 7.74 -12.48
C LEU A 21 1.23 8.44 -13.64
N LYS A 22 2.53 8.15 -13.81
CA LYS A 22 3.34 8.70 -14.92
C LYS A 22 3.32 7.84 -16.19
N LYS A 23 2.52 6.76 -16.22
CA LYS A 23 2.40 5.82 -17.35
C LYS A 23 3.76 5.27 -17.81
N LEU A 24 4.63 4.96 -16.85
CA LEU A 24 5.97 4.42 -17.09
C LEU A 24 5.96 2.89 -17.05
N ASN A 25 6.60 2.28 -18.04
CA ASN A 25 6.76 0.82 -18.09
C ASN A 25 7.83 0.34 -17.11
N TYR A 26 7.52 -0.74 -16.39
CA TYR A 26 8.45 -1.43 -15.50
C TYR A 26 8.07 -2.91 -15.39
N SER A 27 9.02 -3.72 -14.93
CA SER A 27 8.81 -5.15 -14.66
C SER A 27 8.64 -5.36 -13.17
N GLU A 28 7.49 -5.88 -12.75
CA GLU A 28 7.25 -6.29 -11.37
C GLU A 28 7.86 -7.68 -11.11
N ILE A 29 8.69 -7.78 -10.08
CA ILE A 29 9.28 -9.05 -9.63
C ILE A 29 8.76 -9.34 -8.22
N ILE A 30 7.87 -10.32 -8.09
CA ILE A 30 7.34 -10.71 -6.77
C ILE A 30 8.28 -11.74 -6.15
N LEU A 31 8.81 -11.41 -4.98
CA LEU A 31 9.63 -12.33 -4.21
C LEU A 31 8.77 -13.19 -3.29
N ASP A 32 9.22 -14.41 -3.00
CA ASP A 32 8.62 -15.20 -1.93
C ASP A 32 8.83 -14.48 -0.58
N ASN A 33 7.85 -14.55 0.32
CA ASN A 33 7.95 -13.81 1.57
C ASN A 33 9.07 -14.32 2.49
N ASP A 34 9.48 -15.58 2.37
CA ASP A 34 10.60 -16.17 3.10
C ASP A 34 11.97 -15.95 2.40
N ASP A 35 12.01 -15.32 1.22
CA ASP A 35 13.27 -14.94 0.58
C ASP A 35 13.91 -13.75 1.31
N GLU A 36 14.84 -14.06 2.21
CA GLU A 36 15.69 -13.06 2.86
C GLU A 36 16.92 -12.72 2.02
N LYS A 37 17.45 -13.72 1.28
CA LYS A 37 18.74 -13.63 0.62
C LYS A 37 18.75 -12.55 -0.45
N THR A 38 17.75 -12.57 -1.35
CA THR A 38 17.69 -11.63 -2.47
C THR A 38 17.71 -10.16 -2.03
N PRO A 39 16.81 -9.69 -1.14
CA PRO A 39 16.84 -8.29 -0.71
C PRO A 39 18.09 -7.95 0.12
N ILE A 40 18.63 -8.89 0.90
CA ILE A 40 19.88 -8.68 1.65
C ILE A 40 21.06 -8.48 0.70
N ASP A 41 21.19 -9.29 -0.36
CA ASP A 41 22.26 -9.14 -1.35
C ASP A 41 22.16 -7.80 -2.10
N MET A 42 20.94 -7.29 -2.32
CA MET A 42 20.68 -6.06 -3.07
C MET A 42 20.91 -4.78 -2.26
N ILE A 43 20.40 -4.73 -1.02
CA ILE A 43 20.38 -3.50 -0.21
C ILE A 43 20.84 -3.70 1.25
N GLY A 44 21.40 -4.86 1.58
CA GLY A 44 21.95 -5.16 2.91
C GLY A 44 20.92 -5.52 3.99
N LYS A 45 19.62 -5.53 3.67
CA LYS A 45 18.54 -5.87 4.61
C LYS A 45 17.35 -6.49 3.91
N LYS A 46 16.59 -7.34 4.62
CA LYS A 46 15.32 -7.89 4.12
C LYS A 46 14.22 -6.82 4.16
N SER A 47 14.15 -6.00 3.13
CA SER A 47 13.13 -4.96 2.95
C SER A 47 12.74 -4.83 1.49
N LEU A 48 11.47 -4.50 1.24
CA LEU A 48 10.91 -4.19 -0.08
C LEU A 48 10.01 -2.95 0.05
N PRO A 49 9.82 -2.15 -1.00
CA PRO A 49 10.25 -2.37 -2.39
C PRO A 49 11.75 -2.14 -2.62
N ILE A 50 12.27 -2.75 -3.69
CA ILE A 50 13.61 -2.45 -4.23
C ILE A 50 13.49 -2.16 -5.72
N LEU A 51 13.96 -0.98 -6.13
CA LEU A 51 14.11 -0.61 -7.54
C LEU A 51 15.51 -1.00 -8.02
N LYS A 52 15.60 -1.77 -9.10
CA LYS A 52 16.86 -1.99 -9.82
C LYS A 52 17.00 -0.96 -10.92
N LEU A 53 18.03 -0.12 -10.77
CA LEU A 53 18.47 0.89 -11.72
C LEU A 53 19.36 0.25 -12.81
N LYS A 54 19.93 1.07 -13.69
CA LYS A 54 20.95 0.62 -14.64
C LYS A 54 22.21 0.15 -13.89
N ASN A 55 23.00 -0.74 -14.52
CA ASN A 55 24.30 -1.21 -14.01
C ASN A 55 24.24 -1.89 -12.62
N ASN A 56 23.21 -2.70 -12.34
CA ASN A 56 23.05 -3.45 -11.08
C ASN A 56 23.10 -2.58 -9.80
N HIS A 57 22.70 -1.31 -9.90
CA HIS A 57 22.48 -0.49 -8.72
C HIS A 57 21.05 -0.71 -8.21
N TYR A 58 20.91 -0.85 -6.90
CA TYR A 58 19.64 -1.09 -6.22
C TYR A 58 19.31 0.09 -5.30
N MET A 59 18.05 0.46 -5.25
CA MET A 59 17.51 1.51 -4.40
C MET A 59 16.37 0.91 -3.57
N GLY A 60 16.50 0.95 -2.25
CA GLY A 60 15.40 0.67 -1.31
C GLY A 60 14.63 1.95 -0.96
N GLU A 61 13.77 1.84 0.05
CA GLU A 61 12.92 2.91 0.58
C GLU A 61 11.86 3.45 -0.40
N SER A 62 10.59 3.21 -0.09
CA SER A 62 9.51 3.47 -1.06
C SER A 62 9.39 4.93 -1.47
N LEU A 63 9.64 5.89 -0.57
CA LEU A 63 9.52 7.31 -0.88
C LEU A 63 10.72 7.84 -1.68
N ASP A 64 11.91 7.27 -1.47
CA ASP A 64 13.09 7.58 -2.28
C ASP A 64 12.87 7.09 -3.71
N ILE A 65 12.33 5.88 -3.89
CA ILE A 65 11.93 5.35 -5.20
C ILE A 65 10.88 6.26 -5.85
N VAL A 66 9.85 6.68 -5.10
CA VAL A 66 8.82 7.60 -5.62
C VAL A 66 9.44 8.91 -6.11
N THR A 67 10.28 9.53 -5.27
CA THR A 67 10.97 10.79 -5.58
C THR A 67 11.87 10.63 -6.81
N HIS A 68 12.63 9.53 -6.87
CA HIS A 68 13.53 9.23 -7.96
C HIS A 68 12.78 9.10 -9.28
N ILE A 69 11.75 8.26 -9.33
CA ILE A 69 10.97 8.02 -10.55
C ILE A 69 10.22 9.29 -11.01
N ASP A 70 9.66 10.07 -10.08
CA ASP A 70 9.04 11.34 -10.45
C ASP A 70 10.05 12.32 -11.07
N SER A 71 11.29 12.33 -10.58
CA SER A 71 12.37 13.17 -11.10
C SER A 71 12.96 12.71 -12.44
N MET A 72 12.74 11.45 -12.85
CA MET A 72 13.33 10.89 -14.07
C MET A 72 12.66 11.35 -15.37
N SER A 73 11.44 11.89 -15.32
CA SER A 73 10.63 12.14 -16.51
C SER A 73 9.94 13.50 -16.47
N GLY A 74 10.35 14.39 -17.39
CA GLY A 74 9.71 15.68 -17.66
C GLY A 74 9.49 16.54 -16.42
N ASP A 75 8.34 17.21 -16.41
CA ASP A 75 7.89 17.99 -15.25
C ASP A 75 7.54 17.06 -14.08
N ARG A 76 7.88 17.52 -12.87
CA ARG A 76 7.49 16.83 -11.63
C ARG A 76 5.98 16.79 -11.53
N SER A 77 5.45 15.59 -11.31
CA SER A 77 4.01 15.37 -11.16
C SER A 77 3.61 15.37 -9.69
N LEU A 78 4.56 15.16 -8.77
CA LEU A 78 4.32 15.29 -7.34
C LEU A 78 4.53 16.73 -6.89
N ILE A 79 3.45 17.37 -6.47
CA ILE A 79 3.46 18.72 -5.89
C ILE A 79 3.52 18.65 -4.37
N GLU A 80 4.09 19.69 -3.74
CA GLU A 80 4.26 19.79 -2.29
C GLU A 80 2.96 20.12 -1.52
N ASP A 81 1.79 20.08 -2.17
CA ASP A 81 0.48 20.34 -1.55
C ASP A 81 0.06 19.16 -0.65
N ARG A 82 0.74 19.06 0.49
CA ARG A 82 0.50 18.04 1.50
C ARG A 82 -0.65 18.42 2.39
N LYS A 83 -1.62 17.52 2.55
CA LYS A 83 -2.75 17.66 3.46
C LYS A 83 -2.40 17.03 4.80
N ILE A 84 -1.82 17.82 5.69
CA ILE A 84 -1.33 17.36 6.99
C ILE A 84 -2.41 16.67 7.84
N GLU A 85 -3.66 17.10 7.72
CA GLU A 85 -4.81 16.52 8.44
C GLU A 85 -5.06 15.06 8.02
N ILE A 86 -4.97 14.76 6.72
CA ILE A 86 -5.11 13.40 6.19
C ILE A 86 -3.90 12.55 6.61
N GLU A 87 -2.70 13.13 6.63
CA GLU A 87 -1.51 12.38 7.05
C GLU A 87 -1.53 12.07 8.55
N ASN A 88 -2.01 12.99 9.38
CA ASN A 88 -2.27 12.74 10.80
C ASN A 88 -3.36 11.68 10.98
N TRP A 89 -4.41 11.72 10.16
CA TRP A 89 -5.42 10.66 10.12
C TRP A 89 -4.73 9.31 9.85
N ILE A 90 -3.93 9.18 8.80
CA ILE A 90 -3.19 7.94 8.49
C ILE A 90 -2.40 7.42 9.70
N ILE A 91 -1.61 8.28 10.34
CA ILE A 91 -0.77 7.91 11.50
C ILE A 91 -1.63 7.35 12.64
N ASN A 92 -2.80 7.95 12.90
CA ASN A 92 -3.66 7.57 14.01
C ASN A 92 -4.34 6.21 13.81
N ILE A 93 -4.64 5.82 12.57
CA ILE A 93 -5.43 4.63 12.26
C ILE A 93 -4.61 3.48 11.66
N GLU A 94 -3.40 3.72 11.14
CA GLU A 94 -2.64 2.67 10.41
C GLU A 94 -2.51 1.37 11.20
N ARG A 95 -2.28 1.47 12.52
CA ARG A 95 -2.12 0.29 13.37
C ARG A 95 -3.38 -0.55 13.38
N ILE A 96 -4.54 0.07 13.51
CA ILE A 96 -5.83 -0.64 13.58
C ILE A 96 -6.14 -1.27 12.22
N ILE A 97 -5.88 -0.55 11.11
CA ILE A 97 -5.99 -1.11 9.75
C ILE A 97 -5.09 -2.34 9.60
N TYR A 98 -3.84 -2.27 10.01
CA TYR A 98 -2.93 -3.42 9.89
C TYR A 98 -3.30 -4.58 10.80
N GLU A 99 -3.84 -4.31 11.99
CA GLU A 99 -4.38 -5.37 12.85
C GLU A 99 -5.59 -6.08 12.22
N LEU A 100 -6.33 -5.44 11.31
CA LEU A 100 -7.39 -6.07 10.51
C LEU A 100 -6.84 -6.76 9.25
N ALA A 101 -5.91 -6.10 8.54
CA ALA A 101 -5.44 -6.52 7.23
C ALA A 101 -4.42 -7.66 7.28
N ILE A 102 -3.46 -7.63 8.23
CA ILE A 102 -2.37 -8.61 8.29
C ILE A 102 -2.87 -10.05 8.45
N PRO A 103 -3.79 -10.38 9.37
CA PRO A 103 -4.33 -11.73 9.46
C PRO A 103 -5.00 -12.16 8.15
N ARG A 104 -5.73 -11.26 7.48
CA ARG A 104 -6.41 -11.57 6.22
C ARG A 104 -5.43 -11.81 5.08
N TRP A 105 -4.41 -10.97 4.93
CA TRP A 105 -3.35 -11.18 3.95
C TRP A 105 -2.67 -12.55 4.10
N ALA A 106 -2.44 -12.98 5.34
CA ALA A 106 -1.83 -14.27 5.62
C ALA A 106 -2.64 -15.48 5.10
N PHE A 107 -3.94 -15.30 4.86
CA PHE A 107 -4.85 -16.32 4.34
C PHE A 107 -5.41 -16.00 2.95
N SER A 108 -4.89 -14.97 2.27
CA SER A 108 -5.22 -14.64 0.88
C SER A 108 -4.21 -15.24 -0.11
N ASP A 109 -4.59 -15.28 -1.39
CA ASP A 109 -3.80 -15.87 -2.48
C ASP A 109 -2.81 -14.88 -3.13
N PHE A 110 -2.03 -14.19 -2.30
CA PHE A 110 -0.92 -13.38 -2.79
C PHE A 110 0.23 -14.27 -3.28
N LYS A 111 0.87 -13.88 -4.39
CA LYS A 111 1.91 -14.68 -5.04
C LYS A 111 3.14 -14.92 -4.15
N GLU A 112 3.48 -13.95 -3.29
CA GLU A 112 4.53 -14.08 -2.28
C GLU A 112 4.25 -15.14 -1.20
N PHE A 113 3.04 -15.70 -1.16
CA PHE A 113 2.60 -16.76 -0.24
C PHE A 113 2.25 -18.08 -0.95
N ASN A 114 2.62 -18.25 -2.22
CA ASN A 114 2.37 -19.49 -2.98
C ASN A 114 3.02 -20.72 -2.33
N LYS A 115 4.20 -20.55 -1.73
CA LYS A 115 4.86 -21.59 -0.94
C LYS A 115 4.31 -21.59 0.49
N ILE A 116 4.00 -22.77 1.00
CA ILE A 116 3.58 -22.92 2.40
C ILE A 116 4.65 -22.39 3.38
N THR A 117 5.94 -22.53 3.05
CA THR A 117 7.03 -21.99 3.86
C THR A 117 6.99 -20.46 3.94
N ALA A 118 6.76 -19.78 2.81
CA ALA A 118 6.64 -18.33 2.73
C ALA A 118 5.44 -17.81 3.54
N ARG A 119 4.29 -18.51 3.43
CA ARG A 119 3.09 -18.19 4.21
C ARG A 119 3.32 -18.38 5.71
N MET A 120 3.89 -19.51 6.12
CA MET A 120 4.19 -19.80 7.53
C MET A 120 5.24 -18.84 8.10
N TYR A 121 6.24 -18.46 7.32
CA TYR A 121 7.20 -17.43 7.69
C TYR A 121 6.49 -16.10 7.99
N PHE A 122 5.59 -15.66 7.11
CA PHE A 122 4.81 -14.44 7.33
C PHE A 122 3.93 -14.53 8.58
N ILE A 123 3.16 -15.60 8.73
CA ILE A 123 2.30 -15.84 9.90
C ILE A 123 3.12 -15.77 11.20
N ASN A 124 4.20 -16.55 11.31
CA ASN A 124 5.00 -16.62 12.51
C ASN A 124 5.63 -15.27 12.85
N LYS A 125 6.22 -14.59 11.86
CA LYS A 125 6.86 -13.28 12.05
C LYS A 125 5.85 -12.20 12.45
N LYS A 126 4.66 -12.21 11.86
CA LYS A 126 3.63 -11.21 12.13
C LYS A 126 2.91 -11.47 13.45
N GLN A 127 2.60 -12.72 13.81
CA GLN A 127 2.03 -13.02 15.13
C GLN A 127 2.98 -12.62 16.26
N ALA A 128 4.30 -12.80 16.08
CA ALA A 128 5.28 -12.30 17.04
C ALA A 128 5.29 -10.77 17.17
N ALA A 129 4.88 -10.03 16.12
CA ALA A 129 4.89 -8.57 16.08
C ALA A 129 3.57 -7.92 16.52
N ILE A 130 2.42 -8.49 16.13
CA ILE A 130 1.10 -7.90 16.36
C ILE A 130 0.22 -8.69 17.34
N GLY A 131 0.64 -9.88 17.76
CA GLY A 131 -0.14 -10.81 18.59
C GLY A 131 -0.90 -11.86 17.78
N ASP A 132 -1.66 -12.69 18.48
CA ASP A 132 -2.38 -13.84 17.92
C ASP A 132 -3.42 -13.42 16.87
N PHE A 133 -3.40 -14.08 15.70
CA PHE A 133 -4.29 -13.72 14.60
C PHE A 133 -5.76 -14.03 14.89
N ILE A 134 -6.06 -15.10 15.64
CA ILE A 134 -7.43 -15.47 15.98
C ILE A 134 -8.03 -14.38 16.89
N GLU A 135 -7.28 -13.91 17.88
CA GLU A 135 -7.70 -12.78 18.72
C GLU A 135 -7.94 -11.51 17.89
N LYS A 136 -7.06 -11.20 16.93
CA LYS A 136 -7.25 -10.05 16.03
C LYS A 136 -8.50 -10.18 15.17
N LEU A 137 -8.76 -11.38 14.63
CA LEU A 137 -9.93 -11.66 13.82
C LEU A 137 -11.22 -11.61 14.65
N ASN A 138 -11.22 -12.15 15.87
CA ASN A 138 -12.37 -12.07 16.79
C ASN A 138 -12.70 -10.62 17.20
N ALA A 139 -11.70 -9.75 17.27
CA ALA A 139 -11.88 -8.32 17.49
C ALA A 139 -12.28 -7.53 16.22
N SER A 140 -12.56 -8.18 15.09
CA SER A 140 -12.83 -7.49 13.82
C SER A 140 -14.03 -6.55 13.92
N THR A 141 -15.15 -6.99 14.49
CA THR A 141 -16.39 -6.20 14.51
C THR A 141 -16.20 -4.83 15.16
N SER A 142 -15.65 -4.78 16.38
CA SER A 142 -15.45 -3.51 17.09
C SER A 142 -14.44 -2.60 16.40
N LYS A 143 -13.41 -3.17 15.77
CA LYS A 143 -12.44 -2.41 14.97
C LYS A 143 -13.06 -1.88 13.68
N ILE A 144 -13.85 -2.69 12.98
CA ILE A 144 -14.59 -2.26 11.78
C ILE A 144 -15.52 -1.10 12.13
N ASP A 145 -16.28 -1.20 13.22
CA ASP A 145 -17.17 -0.12 13.69
C ASP A 145 -16.42 1.18 13.98
N PHE A 146 -15.22 1.08 14.57
CA PHE A 146 -14.34 2.23 14.80
C PHE A 146 -13.84 2.80 13.47
N ILE A 147 -13.32 1.95 12.57
CA ILE A 147 -12.78 2.36 11.28
C ILE A 147 -13.84 3.05 10.43
N VAL A 148 -15.08 2.54 10.38
CA VAL A 148 -16.18 3.16 9.63
C VAL A 148 -16.45 4.59 10.10
N LYS A 149 -16.38 4.86 11.42
CA LYS A 149 -16.49 6.23 11.95
C LYS A 149 -15.33 7.12 11.52
N GLU A 150 -14.11 6.60 11.55
CA GLU A 150 -12.92 7.33 11.09
C GLU A 150 -12.95 7.58 9.58
N LEU A 151 -13.53 6.67 8.79
CA LEU A 151 -13.73 6.87 7.36
C LEU A 151 -14.71 8.02 7.08
N GLU A 152 -15.72 8.25 7.92
CA GLU A 152 -16.60 9.42 7.79
C GLU A 152 -15.85 10.73 8.06
N VAL A 153 -14.89 10.72 9.00
CA VAL A 153 -13.99 11.87 9.23
C VAL A 153 -13.16 12.14 7.96
N LEU A 154 -12.52 11.10 7.41
CA LEU A 154 -11.76 11.21 6.16
C LEU A 154 -12.64 11.65 4.98
N ASN A 155 -13.89 11.18 4.91
CA ASN A 155 -14.85 11.53 3.86
C ASN A 155 -15.07 13.04 3.75
N ASN A 156 -15.05 13.74 4.88
CA ASN A 156 -15.19 15.19 4.95
C ASN A 156 -13.89 15.94 4.59
N MET A 157 -12.72 15.28 4.67
CA MET A 157 -11.42 15.85 4.29
C MET A 157 -11.11 15.65 2.79
N ILE A 158 -11.70 14.63 2.17
CA ILE A 158 -11.53 14.33 0.75
C ILE A 158 -12.46 15.20 -0.09
N SER A 159 -11.88 15.97 -1.01
CA SER A 159 -12.60 16.69 -2.06
C SER A 159 -12.40 16.00 -3.41
N LEU A 160 -13.48 15.45 -3.97
CA LEU A 160 -13.47 14.82 -5.30
C LEU A 160 -13.28 15.85 -6.42
N GLU A 161 -13.85 17.05 -6.27
CA GLU A 161 -13.66 18.16 -7.23
C GLU A 161 -12.18 18.57 -7.29
N ALA A 162 -11.51 18.65 -6.14
CA ALA A 162 -10.08 18.93 -6.09
C ALA A 162 -9.24 17.81 -6.72
N LEU A 163 -9.70 16.56 -6.70
CA LEU A 163 -9.04 15.46 -7.41
C LEU A 163 -9.26 15.56 -8.92
N GLU A 164 -10.49 15.87 -9.36
CA GLU A 164 -10.87 15.96 -10.78
C GLU A 164 -10.25 17.16 -11.49
N SER A 165 -10.02 18.26 -10.78
CA SER A 165 -9.40 19.47 -11.33
C SER A 165 -7.88 19.34 -11.51
N ARG A 166 -7.24 18.31 -10.93
CA ARG A 166 -5.81 18.04 -11.12
C ARG A 166 -5.56 17.49 -12.52
N THR A 167 -4.57 18.05 -13.21
CA THR A 167 -4.08 17.51 -14.49
C THR A 167 -2.65 17.04 -14.31
N ASN A 168 -2.44 15.72 -14.31
CA ASN A 168 -1.13 15.08 -14.11
C ASN A 168 -0.37 15.59 -12.85
N SER A 169 -1.10 15.97 -11.81
CA SER A 169 -0.56 16.45 -10.54
C SER A 169 -1.14 15.68 -9.36
N TRP A 170 -0.27 15.20 -8.48
CA TRP A 170 -0.62 14.45 -7.28
C TRP A 170 0.21 14.94 -6.10
N SER A 171 -0.21 14.63 -4.89
CA SER A 171 0.51 14.97 -3.66
C SER A 171 1.19 13.74 -3.05
N TYR A 172 2.17 13.96 -2.19
CA TYR A 172 2.68 12.90 -1.33
C TYR A 172 1.60 12.33 -0.40
N THR A 173 0.61 13.12 -0.03
CA THR A 173 -0.54 12.62 0.73
C THR A 173 -1.30 11.54 -0.05
N ASP A 174 -1.46 11.68 -1.37
CA ASP A 174 -2.10 10.65 -2.19
C ASP A 174 -1.27 9.34 -2.20
N ILE A 175 0.06 9.47 -2.34
CA ILE A 175 1.02 8.34 -2.25
C ILE A 175 0.95 7.65 -0.89
N LEU A 176 0.71 8.38 0.20
CA LEU A 176 0.59 7.81 1.54
C LEU A 176 -0.78 7.20 1.83
N LEU A 177 -1.87 7.83 1.37
CA LEU A 177 -3.24 7.44 1.69
C LEU A 177 -3.68 6.19 0.93
N PHE A 178 -3.44 6.13 -0.38
CA PHE A 178 -3.96 5.04 -1.21
C PHE A 178 -3.51 3.65 -0.73
N PRO A 179 -2.23 3.40 -0.39
CA PRO A 179 -1.81 2.11 0.16
C PRO A 179 -2.51 1.72 1.46
N ILE A 180 -2.89 2.69 2.29
CA ILE A 180 -3.60 2.45 3.55
C ILE A 180 -5.04 2.02 3.28
N LEU A 181 -5.73 2.72 2.38
CA LEU A 181 -7.10 2.35 2.00
C LEU A 181 -7.13 1.02 1.20
N ARG A 182 -6.16 0.80 0.31
CA ARG A 182 -5.97 -0.49 -0.37
C ARG A 182 -5.74 -1.61 0.64
N SER A 183 -4.92 -1.39 1.66
CA SER A 183 -4.71 -2.38 2.72
C SER A 183 -6.01 -2.73 3.46
N LEU A 184 -6.84 -1.73 3.73
CA LEU A 184 -8.14 -1.91 4.37
C LEU A 184 -9.17 -2.62 3.46
N SER A 185 -9.03 -2.51 2.14
CA SER A 185 -9.95 -3.14 1.17
C SER A 185 -9.98 -4.67 1.21
N ILE A 186 -9.02 -5.33 1.88
CA ILE A 186 -9.05 -6.78 2.14
C ILE A 186 -10.10 -7.16 3.19
N VAL A 187 -10.61 -6.21 3.97
CA VAL A 187 -11.54 -6.45 5.07
C VAL A 187 -12.97 -6.45 4.53
N LYS A 188 -13.62 -7.60 4.54
CA LYS A 188 -15.03 -7.70 4.16
C LYS A 188 -15.92 -6.99 5.19
N GLY A 189 -16.94 -6.29 4.69
CA GLY A 189 -17.94 -5.61 5.53
C GLY A 189 -17.63 -4.16 5.90
N ILE A 190 -16.52 -3.59 5.41
CA ILE A 190 -16.31 -2.14 5.50
C ILE A 190 -17.39 -1.42 4.69
N VAL A 191 -18.10 -0.50 5.34
CA VAL A 191 -19.00 0.46 4.68
C VAL A 191 -18.17 1.68 4.31
N TRP A 192 -17.96 1.88 3.01
CA TRP A 192 -17.15 2.98 2.50
C TRP A 192 -18.00 4.23 2.26
N PRO A 193 -17.67 5.37 2.88
CA PRO A 193 -18.30 6.64 2.55
C PRO A 193 -18.03 7.05 1.10
N LYS A 194 -18.97 7.77 0.48
CA LYS A 194 -18.98 8.06 -0.96
C LYS A 194 -17.68 8.69 -1.48
N ASN A 195 -17.15 9.72 -0.80
CA ASN A 195 -15.96 10.42 -1.26
C ASN A 195 -14.72 9.54 -1.12
N VAL A 196 -14.63 8.78 -0.03
CA VAL A 196 -13.51 7.85 0.19
C VAL A 196 -13.52 6.76 -0.89
N GLN A 197 -14.67 6.13 -1.13
CA GLN A 197 -14.80 5.08 -2.14
C GLN A 197 -14.43 5.62 -3.53
N SER A 198 -15.04 6.73 -3.93
CA SER A 198 -14.81 7.33 -5.26
C SER A 198 -13.36 7.77 -5.44
N TRP A 199 -12.73 8.31 -4.39
CA TRP A 199 -11.31 8.69 -4.42
C TRP A 199 -10.41 7.46 -4.55
N MET A 200 -10.68 6.41 -3.78
CA MET A 200 -9.92 5.17 -3.79
C MET A 200 -9.99 4.46 -5.15
N GLU A 201 -11.19 4.37 -5.74
CA GLU A 201 -11.42 3.75 -7.06
C GLU A 201 -10.71 4.54 -8.17
N LYS A 202 -10.81 5.87 -8.17
CA LYS A 202 -10.08 6.73 -9.12
C LYS A 202 -8.56 6.58 -9.00
N MET A 203 -8.03 6.56 -7.78
CA MET A 203 -6.60 6.36 -7.58
C MET A 203 -6.15 4.98 -8.06
N SER A 204 -6.94 3.93 -7.78
CA SER A 204 -6.72 2.57 -8.28
C SER A 204 -6.64 2.53 -9.80
N GLU A 205 -7.57 3.19 -10.50
CA GLU A 205 -7.59 3.31 -11.95
C GLU A 205 -6.36 4.08 -12.48
N GLN A 206 -6.09 5.27 -11.93
CA GLN A 206 -5.00 6.13 -12.40
C GLN A 206 -3.61 5.49 -12.24
N CYS A 207 -3.39 4.77 -11.14
CA CYS A 207 -2.12 4.09 -10.92
C CYS A 207 -2.07 2.65 -11.43
N GLY A 208 -3.19 2.11 -11.94
CA GLY A 208 -3.27 0.74 -12.46
C GLY A 208 -3.04 -0.33 -11.39
N ILE A 209 -3.37 -0.07 -10.13
CA ILE A 209 -3.18 -1.01 -9.01
C ILE A 209 -4.55 -1.40 -8.47
N ALA A 210 -4.92 -2.67 -8.64
CA ALA A 210 -6.19 -3.20 -8.14
C ALA A 210 -6.31 -3.14 -6.61
N LEU A 211 -7.53 -2.87 -6.14
CA LEU A 211 -7.94 -3.05 -4.74
C LEU A 211 -8.02 -4.54 -4.39
N HIS A 212 -8.15 -4.84 -3.11
CA HIS A 212 -8.29 -6.21 -2.59
C HIS A 212 -9.75 -6.67 -2.43
N ASN A 213 -10.72 -5.89 -2.93
CA ASN A 213 -12.15 -6.17 -2.78
C ASN A 213 -12.56 -7.57 -3.26
N ASP A 214 -11.98 -8.05 -4.37
CA ASP A 214 -12.31 -9.35 -4.96
C ASP A 214 -11.81 -10.55 -4.14
N ILE A 215 -10.87 -10.30 -3.23
CA ILE A 215 -10.27 -11.30 -2.33
C ILE A 215 -10.55 -10.98 -0.86
N ALA A 216 -11.52 -10.12 -0.58
CA ALA A 216 -11.82 -9.66 0.77
C ALA A 216 -12.41 -10.78 1.64
N LEU A 217 -11.95 -10.82 2.90
CA LEU A 217 -12.31 -11.84 3.91
C LEU A 217 -13.00 -11.23 5.12
#